data_AF-A0A6I3LMT1-F1
#
_entry.id   AF-A0A6I3LMT1-F1
#
_cell.length_a   1.000
_cell.length_b   1.000
_cell.length_c   1.000
_cell.angle_alpha   90.00
_cell.angle_beta   90.00
_cell.angle_gamma   90.00
#
_symmetry.space_group_name_H-M   'P 1'
#
loop_
_entity.id
_entity.type
_entity.pdbx_description
1 polymer ?
#
loop_
_entity_poly.entity_id
_entity_poly.type
_entity_poly.pdbx_seq_one_letter_code
_entity_poly.pdbx_strand_id
1 'polypeptide(L)'
;MKNYAEIFVTIVCVVPFCCFAQRAASKAPIIAAAGNTQLQSNNKTDNDLVIEAYYVEETINMTFGRRVTKYEVSKLDMVNTYDLGPNNTRTVTPIYRKAKLKQTNVPLMSKVVIDIPDEKVEPVKVAVARPAETKKYIDIDISKTYTKVVDKGYKNTDMLKKVADKSYFEGDMEAAAKYYEELLEVGKNLDPIYYYRCAESLKAINKPEKANEMMVLFESKNPSNKVAKQ
;
A
#
# COMPACT_ATOMS: atom_id res chain seq x y z
N MET A 1 -25.66 -30.40 -56.93
CA MET A 1 -25.59 -28.97 -56.57
C MET A 1 -26.67 -28.72 -55.53
N LYS A 2 -26.29 -28.34 -54.30
CA LYS A 2 -27.23 -28.10 -53.19
C LYS A 2 -27.27 -26.60 -52.95
N ASN A 3 -28.45 -26.00 -53.06
CA ASN A 3 -28.66 -24.57 -52.85
C ASN A 3 -29.01 -24.33 -51.38
N TYR A 4 -28.20 -23.55 -50.68
CA TYR A 4 -28.49 -23.06 -49.33
C TYR A 4 -28.98 -21.61 -49.43
N ALA A 5 -30.15 -21.32 -48.88
CA ALA A 5 -30.69 -19.98 -48.76
C ALA A 5 -30.22 -19.38 -47.42
N GLU A 6 -29.58 -18.21 -47.45
CA GLU A 6 -29.19 -17.47 -46.26
C GLU A 6 -30.38 -16.64 -45.75
N ILE A 7 -30.77 -16.87 -44.50
CA ILE A 7 -31.79 -16.08 -43.79
C ILE A 7 -31.05 -15.16 -42.82
N PHE A 8 -30.96 -13.88 -43.15
CA PHE A 8 -30.47 -12.85 -42.22
C PHE A 8 -31.60 -12.40 -41.30
N VAL A 9 -31.45 -12.64 -40.00
CA VAL A 9 -32.34 -12.13 -38.95
C VAL A 9 -31.72 -10.87 -38.37
N THR A 10 -32.34 -9.72 -38.62
CA THR A 10 -31.98 -8.43 -38.03
C THR A 10 -32.68 -8.24 -36.69
N ILE A 11 -31.92 -8.10 -35.60
CA ILE A 11 -32.44 -7.83 -34.26
C ILE A 11 -32.24 -6.34 -33.97
N VAL A 12 -33.33 -5.58 -33.85
CA VAL A 12 -33.33 -4.17 -33.43
C VAL A 12 -33.61 -4.12 -31.93
N CYS A 13 -32.59 -3.79 -31.12
CA CYS A 13 -32.74 -3.53 -29.69
C CYS A 13 -33.00 -2.03 -29.45
N VAL A 14 -34.20 -1.70 -28.95
CA VAL A 14 -34.55 -0.35 -28.47
C VAL A 14 -34.41 -0.34 -26.95
N VAL A 15 -33.48 0.44 -26.40
CA VAL A 15 -33.32 0.64 -24.95
C VAL A 15 -33.84 2.04 -24.59
N PRO A 16 -34.81 2.19 -23.68
CA PRO A 16 -35.23 3.50 -23.20
C PRO A 16 -34.27 3.98 -22.09
N PHE A 17 -33.59 5.10 -22.33
CA PHE A 17 -32.88 5.86 -21.31
C PHE A 17 -33.89 6.60 -20.41
N CYS A 18 -34.01 6.21 -19.14
CA CYS A 18 -34.65 7.04 -18.12
C CYS A 18 -33.60 7.94 -17.47
N CYS A 19 -33.53 9.20 -17.91
CA CYS A 19 -32.79 10.27 -17.25
C CYS A 19 -33.46 10.62 -15.92
N PHE A 20 -32.77 10.38 -14.80
CA PHE A 20 -33.19 10.87 -13.48
C PHE A 20 -32.63 12.29 -13.28
N ALA A 21 -33.43 13.30 -13.64
CA ALA A 21 -33.19 14.69 -13.29
C ALA A 21 -34.08 15.06 -12.11
N GLN A 22 -33.49 15.38 -10.96
CA GLN A 22 -34.17 16.11 -9.89
C GLN A 22 -33.42 17.40 -9.61
N ARG A 23 -33.98 18.50 -10.14
CA ARG A 23 -33.68 19.88 -9.79
C ARG A 23 -34.65 20.26 -8.68
N ALA A 24 -34.14 20.56 -7.49
CA ALA A 24 -34.90 21.26 -6.46
C ALA A 24 -34.17 22.56 -6.11
N ALA A 25 -34.89 23.67 -6.28
CA ALA A 25 -34.47 25.00 -5.85
C ALA A 25 -35.07 25.30 -4.47
N SER A 26 -34.29 25.89 -3.57
CA SER A 26 -34.81 26.61 -2.41
C SER A 26 -34.02 27.91 -2.22
N LYS A 27 -34.76 29.01 -2.07
CA LYS A 27 -34.27 30.39 -1.86
C LYS A 27 -33.77 30.61 -0.42
N ALA A 28 -32.87 31.60 -0.29
CA ALA A 28 -32.00 32.00 0.83
C ALA A 28 -32.68 32.40 2.18
N PRO A 29 -31.90 32.70 3.24
CA PRO A 29 -31.33 34.05 3.38
C PRO A 29 -29.86 34.13 3.81
N ILE A 30 -29.30 35.31 3.53
CA ILE A 30 -27.97 35.83 3.87
C ILE A 30 -27.93 36.15 5.37
N ILE A 31 -26.87 35.71 6.08
CA ILE A 31 -26.40 36.31 7.34
C ILE A 31 -24.87 36.42 7.28
N ALA A 32 -24.40 37.57 7.78
CA ALA A 32 -23.07 38.13 7.69
C ALA A 32 -21.98 37.44 8.55
N ALA A 33 -20.76 37.90 8.32
CA ALA A 33 -19.46 37.50 8.87
C ALA A 33 -19.38 37.29 10.39
N ALA A 34 -18.63 36.28 10.80
CA ALA A 34 -17.69 36.28 11.93
C ALA A 34 -16.84 35.00 11.87
N GLY A 35 -15.53 35.13 12.07
CA GLY A 35 -14.57 34.03 12.03
C GLY A 35 -14.94 32.87 12.95
N ASN A 36 -14.74 31.64 12.48
CA ASN A 36 -15.17 30.45 13.17
C ASN A 36 -14.08 29.37 13.17
N THR A 37 -13.15 29.48 14.11
CA THR A 37 -12.54 28.30 14.73
C THR A 37 -13.59 27.66 15.64
N GLN A 38 -14.28 26.63 15.13
CA GLN A 38 -15.22 25.86 15.93
C GLN A 38 -14.51 24.66 16.57
N LEU A 39 -14.17 24.80 17.85
CA LEU A 39 -13.71 23.69 18.69
C LEU A 39 -14.92 22.87 19.15
N GLN A 40 -15.06 21.64 18.65
CA GLN A 40 -16.04 20.69 19.19
C GLN A 40 -15.44 19.97 20.40
N SER A 41 -15.79 20.42 21.61
CA SER A 41 -15.49 19.71 22.85
C SER A 41 -16.61 18.70 23.16
N ASN A 42 -16.34 17.41 23.00
CA ASN A 42 -17.19 16.37 23.58
C ASN A 42 -16.82 16.18 25.06
N ASN A 43 -17.74 16.50 25.96
CA ASN A 43 -17.61 16.24 27.39
C ASN A 43 -17.71 14.73 27.64
N LYS A 44 -16.56 14.07 27.86
CA LYS A 44 -16.51 12.73 28.43
C LYS A 44 -15.46 12.70 29.54
N THR A 45 -15.94 12.45 30.76
CA THR A 45 -15.15 12.30 31.98
C THR A 45 -14.29 11.03 31.90
N ASP A 46 -12.98 11.18 31.78
CA ASP A 46 -12.01 10.15 32.17
C ASP A 46 -10.65 10.82 32.43
N ASN A 47 -10.24 10.90 33.69
CA ASN A 47 -9.27 11.88 34.21
C ASN A 47 -7.77 11.53 33.98
N ASP A 48 -7.43 10.60 33.10
CA ASP A 48 -6.03 10.13 32.93
C ASP A 48 -5.53 10.10 31.46
N LEU A 49 -6.28 10.71 30.54
CA LEU A 49 -5.90 10.73 29.12
C LEU A 49 -5.18 12.03 28.75
N VAL A 50 -3.95 11.89 28.25
CA VAL A 50 -3.10 12.99 27.76
C VAL A 50 -3.28 13.12 26.25
N ILE A 51 -3.31 14.35 25.75
CA ILE A 51 -3.34 14.63 24.31
C ILE A 51 -1.98 14.21 23.73
N GLU A 52 -1.94 13.22 22.85
CA GLU A 52 -0.71 12.75 22.21
C GLU A 52 -0.47 13.43 20.86
N ALA A 53 -1.54 13.70 20.11
CA ALA A 53 -1.49 14.32 18.80
C ALA A 53 -2.82 14.99 18.44
N TYR A 54 -2.83 15.77 17.38
CA TYR A 54 -4.00 16.40 16.77
C TYR A 54 -4.12 15.95 15.32
N TYR A 55 -5.30 15.52 14.93
CA TYR A 55 -5.64 15.24 13.55
C TYR A 55 -6.21 16.50 12.91
N VAL A 56 -5.59 16.95 11.82
CA VAL A 56 -6.02 18.15 11.11
C VAL A 56 -6.59 17.77 9.76
N GLU A 57 -7.80 18.25 9.49
CA GLU A 57 -8.44 18.17 8.18
C GLU A 57 -8.60 19.58 7.61
N GLU A 58 -7.95 19.85 6.48
CA GLU A 58 -8.14 21.08 5.71
C GLU A 58 -9.02 20.79 4.51
N THR A 59 -10.17 21.45 4.45
CA THR A 59 -11.12 21.33 3.34
C THR A 59 -11.14 22.62 2.54
N ILE A 60 -10.75 22.52 1.28
CA ILE A 60 -10.77 23.61 0.31
C ILE A 60 -11.91 23.35 -0.68
N ASN A 61 -12.94 24.19 -0.63
CA ASN A 61 -14.06 24.19 -1.54
C ASN A 61 -13.67 24.89 -2.84
N MET A 62 -13.84 24.18 -3.96
CA MET A 62 -13.55 24.67 -5.30
C MET A 62 -14.85 24.94 -6.05
N THR A 63 -14.78 25.59 -7.21
CA THR A 63 -15.94 25.80 -8.10
C THR A 63 -16.60 24.49 -8.53
N PHE A 64 -15.80 23.42 -8.61
CA PHE A 64 -16.28 22.06 -8.82
C PHE A 64 -15.59 21.11 -7.84
N GLY A 65 -16.36 20.65 -6.85
CA GLY A 65 -15.91 19.69 -5.85
C GLY A 65 -15.12 20.31 -4.69
N ARG A 66 -14.44 19.44 -3.92
CA ARG A 66 -13.66 19.81 -2.73
C ARG A 66 -12.35 19.05 -2.68
N ARG A 67 -11.29 19.68 -2.18
CA ARG A 67 -10.01 19.04 -1.85
C ARG A 67 -9.89 18.93 -0.34
N VAL A 68 -9.52 17.75 0.15
CA VAL A 68 -9.37 17.47 1.59
C VAL A 68 -7.95 16.98 1.85
N THR A 69 -7.19 17.71 2.67
CA THR A 69 -5.83 17.36 3.11
C THR A 69 -5.87 16.96 4.58
N LYS A 70 -5.28 15.81 4.92
CA LYS A 70 -5.30 15.24 6.27
C LYS A 70 -3.87 15.03 6.76
N TYR A 71 -3.57 15.49 7.97
CA TYR A 71 -2.24 15.32 8.58
C TYR A 71 -2.31 15.22 10.11
N GLU A 72 -1.32 14.58 10.72
CA GLU A 72 -1.20 14.40 12.17
C GLU A 72 -0.11 15.33 12.72
N VAL A 73 -0.39 15.96 13.85
CA VAL A 73 0.49 16.96 14.46
C VAL A 73 0.66 16.69 15.95
N SER A 74 1.91 16.64 16.44
CA SER A 74 2.19 16.36 17.86
C SER A 74 1.79 17.50 18.80
N LYS A 75 1.85 18.76 18.35
CA LYS A 75 1.50 19.96 19.13
C LYS A 75 0.58 20.86 18.32
N LEU A 76 -0.34 21.55 19.00
CA LEU A 76 -1.28 22.45 18.33
C LEU A 76 -0.59 23.60 17.58
N ASP A 77 0.53 24.12 18.11
CA ASP A 77 1.27 25.24 17.52
C ASP A 77 1.92 24.91 16.16
N MET A 78 2.02 23.62 15.83
CA MET A 78 2.54 23.16 14.54
C MET A 78 1.44 23.07 13.47
N VAL A 79 0.18 23.31 13.83
CA VAL A 79 -0.91 23.42 12.86
C VAL A 79 -0.75 24.73 12.11
N ASN A 80 -0.70 24.66 10.78
CA ASN A 80 -0.57 25.84 9.95
C ASN A 80 -1.74 26.80 10.21
N THR A 81 -1.46 28.10 10.30
CA THR A 81 -2.46 29.14 10.60
C THR A 81 -2.70 30.10 9.45
N TYR A 82 -2.16 29.82 8.25
CA TYR A 82 -2.44 30.64 7.07
C TYR A 82 -3.94 30.64 6.75
N ASP A 83 -4.38 31.76 6.16
CA ASP A 83 -5.75 31.92 5.68
C ASP A 83 -5.99 30.96 4.52
N LEU A 84 -7.01 30.11 4.67
CA LEU A 84 -7.41 29.16 3.66
C LEU A 84 -8.27 29.81 2.57
N GLY A 85 -8.73 31.05 2.76
CA GLY A 85 -9.61 31.76 1.86
C GLY A 85 -11.10 31.49 2.13
N PRO A 86 -11.99 32.22 1.42
CA PRO A 86 -13.43 32.19 1.68
C PRO A 86 -14.03 30.81 1.43
N ASN A 87 -14.98 30.42 2.29
CA ASN A 87 -15.68 29.12 2.27
C ASN A 87 -14.79 27.89 2.54
N ASN A 88 -13.55 28.04 2.99
CA ASN A 88 -12.68 26.92 3.33
C ASN A 88 -12.62 26.70 4.85
N THR A 89 -12.31 25.48 5.31
CA THR A 89 -12.39 25.13 6.73
C THR A 89 -11.22 24.25 7.16
N ARG A 90 -10.69 24.51 8.36
CA ARG A 90 -9.71 23.67 9.05
C ARG A 90 -10.31 23.13 10.34
N THR A 91 -10.42 21.81 10.44
CA THR A 91 -10.92 21.13 11.63
C THR A 91 -9.77 20.41 12.32
N VAL A 92 -9.57 20.69 13.61
CA VAL A 92 -8.50 20.10 14.43
C VAL A 92 -9.12 19.24 15.52
N THR A 93 -8.89 17.93 15.46
CA THR A 93 -9.45 16.95 16.40
C THR A 93 -8.34 16.41 17.31
N PRO A 94 -8.39 16.61 18.64
CA PRO A 94 -7.40 16.05 19.55
C PRO A 94 -7.52 14.52 19.65
N ILE A 95 -6.38 13.83 19.64
CA ILE A 95 -6.25 12.40 19.86
C ILE A 95 -5.73 12.18 21.28
N TYR A 96 -6.56 11.54 22.10
CA TYR A 96 -6.27 11.24 23.49
C TYR A 96 -5.71 9.82 23.64
N ARG A 97 -4.61 9.67 24.40
CA ARG A 97 -4.08 8.36 24.80
C ARG A 97 -3.70 8.34 26.27
N LYS A 98 -3.54 7.14 26.83
CA LYS A 98 -3.07 6.96 28.21
C LYS A 98 -1.66 7.54 28.37
N ALA A 99 -1.44 8.30 29.44
CA ALA A 99 -0.15 8.93 29.71
C ALA A 99 0.99 7.90 29.69
N LYS A 100 1.92 8.03 28.74
CA LYS A 100 3.18 7.29 28.78
C LYS A 100 4.06 7.95 29.83
N LEU A 101 4.35 7.24 30.93
CA LEU A 101 5.31 7.67 31.94
C LEU A 101 6.64 7.98 31.24
N LYS A 102 7.03 9.25 31.18
CA LYS A 102 8.37 9.63 30.73
C LYS A 102 9.33 9.04 31.76
N GLN A 103 10.19 8.11 31.35
CA GLN A 103 11.35 7.75 32.15
C GLN A 103 12.19 9.02 32.32
N THR A 104 12.04 9.66 33.47
CA THR A 104 12.98 10.65 33.97
C THR A 104 14.33 9.97 34.08
N ASN A 105 15.24 10.33 33.18
CA ASN A 105 16.65 10.05 33.41
C ASN A 105 17.01 10.66 34.76
N VAL A 106 17.39 9.79 35.69
CA VAL A 106 17.87 10.12 37.02
C VAL A 106 19.03 11.10 36.85
N PRO A 107 18.99 12.31 37.42
CA PRO A 107 20.17 13.16 37.44
C PRO A 107 21.18 12.49 38.36
N LEU A 108 22.27 11.99 37.77
CA LEU A 108 23.43 11.53 38.51
C LEU A 108 23.95 12.72 39.32
N MET A 109 23.87 12.58 40.64
CA MET A 109 24.40 13.50 41.63
C MET A 109 25.85 13.84 41.31
N SER A 110 26.12 15.13 41.13
CA SER A 110 27.46 15.68 40.95
C SER A 110 28.32 15.36 42.18
N LYS A 111 29.26 14.44 42.02
CA LYS A 111 30.29 14.15 43.01
C LYS A 111 31.26 15.34 43.06
N VAL A 112 31.22 16.02 44.21
CA VAL A 112 32.24 16.84 44.88
C VAL A 112 33.54 17.06 44.08
N VAL A 113 33.78 18.33 43.75
CA VAL A 113 35.07 18.87 43.28
C VAL A 113 36.09 18.77 44.42
N ILE A 114 37.20 18.07 44.17
CA ILE A 114 38.45 18.23 44.92
C ILE A 114 39.54 18.44 43.88
N ASP A 115 40.21 19.57 44.02
CA ASP A 115 41.26 20.09 43.16
C ASP A 115 42.54 19.27 43.26
N ILE A 116 43.08 18.76 42.13
CA ILE A 116 44.46 18.27 41.97
C ILE A 116 44.90 18.57 40.51
N PRO A 117 46.16 19.03 40.27
CA PRO A 117 46.50 19.93 39.16
C PRO A 117 46.83 19.25 37.83
N ASP A 118 46.91 20.08 36.78
CA ASP A 118 47.23 19.77 35.38
C ASP A 118 48.40 18.79 35.21
N GLU A 119 48.10 17.60 34.70
CA GLU A 119 49.06 16.81 33.95
C GLU A 119 48.42 16.28 32.65
N LYS A 120 49.18 16.45 31.58
CA LYS A 120 48.83 16.39 30.16
C LYS A 120 48.41 14.97 29.75
N VAL A 121 47.17 14.79 29.31
CA VAL A 121 46.66 13.50 28.77
C VAL A 121 46.46 13.62 27.25
N GLU A 122 47.11 12.77 26.48
CA GLU A 122 46.93 12.64 25.03
C GLU A 122 45.51 12.13 24.68
N PRO A 123 44.90 12.56 23.56
CA PRO A 123 43.48 12.33 23.31
C PRO A 123 43.19 10.85 23.01
N VAL A 124 42.64 10.14 23.98
CA VAL A 124 42.02 8.83 23.76
C VAL A 124 40.75 9.03 22.92
N LYS A 125 40.75 8.49 21.71
CA LYS A 125 39.56 8.44 20.84
C LYS A 125 38.51 7.55 21.49
N VAL A 126 37.58 8.15 22.23
CA VAL A 126 36.40 7.44 22.73
C VAL A 126 35.47 7.20 21.55
N ALA A 127 35.50 5.97 21.02
CA ALA A 127 34.49 5.50 20.08
C ALA A 127 33.16 5.38 20.84
N VAL A 128 32.30 6.39 20.73
CA VAL A 128 30.91 6.33 21.19
C VAL A 128 30.17 5.41 20.21
N ALA A 129 30.20 4.11 20.47
CA ALA A 129 29.36 3.15 19.76
C ALA A 129 27.89 3.39 20.15
N ARG A 130 27.07 3.85 19.19
CA ARG A 130 25.62 3.99 19.33
C ARG A 130 25.03 2.63 19.76
N PRO A 131 24.23 2.55 20.86
CA PRO A 131 23.64 1.29 21.27
C PRO A 131 22.75 0.75 20.15
N ALA A 132 23.01 -0.48 19.72
CA ALA A 132 22.27 -1.14 18.67
C ALA A 132 20.81 -1.34 19.12
N GLU A 133 19.88 -0.64 18.47
CA GLU A 133 18.46 -0.82 18.72
C GLU A 133 18.05 -2.24 18.31
N THR A 134 17.54 -3.02 19.27
CA THR A 134 17.05 -4.37 19.02
C THR A 134 15.77 -4.30 18.18
N LYS A 135 15.80 -4.92 17.00
CA LYS A 135 14.63 -5.02 16.11
C LYS A 135 13.46 -5.71 16.84
N LYS A 136 12.33 -5.01 16.98
CA LYS A 136 11.09 -5.52 17.62
C LYS A 136 10.17 -6.26 16.64
N TYR A 137 10.73 -6.85 15.59
CA TYR A 137 9.97 -7.56 14.57
C TYR A 137 10.68 -8.87 14.23
N ILE A 138 9.87 -9.86 13.85
CA ILE A 138 10.35 -11.16 13.36
C ILE A 138 10.26 -11.11 11.84
N ASP A 139 11.40 -11.25 11.16
CA ASP A 139 11.42 -11.40 9.71
C ASP A 139 11.00 -12.82 9.35
N ILE A 140 9.84 -12.95 8.71
CA ILE A 140 9.34 -14.22 8.22
C ILE A 140 9.61 -14.29 6.72
N ASP A 141 10.34 -15.32 6.31
CA ASP A 141 10.53 -15.63 4.90
C ASP A 141 9.29 -16.36 4.37
N ILE A 142 8.42 -15.59 3.72
CA ILE A 142 7.16 -16.08 3.16
C ILE A 142 7.42 -17.09 2.04
N SER A 143 8.48 -16.90 1.24
CA SER A 143 8.84 -17.79 0.13
C SER A 143 9.12 -19.19 0.66
N LYS A 144 10.05 -19.30 1.62
CA LYS A 144 10.40 -20.57 2.27
C LYS A 144 9.22 -21.23 2.96
N THR A 145 8.34 -20.44 3.55
CA THR A 145 7.15 -20.97 4.22
C THR A 145 6.20 -21.59 3.21
N TYR A 146 5.96 -20.92 2.08
CA TYR A 146 5.05 -21.41 1.05
C TYR A 146 5.62 -22.62 0.30
N THR A 147 6.91 -22.64 0.00
CA THR A 147 7.58 -23.82 -0.57
C THR A 147 7.33 -25.06 0.27
N LYS A 148 7.53 -24.97 1.60
CA LYS A 148 7.28 -26.10 2.53
C LYS A 148 5.83 -26.57 2.54
N VAL A 149 4.87 -25.67 2.30
CA VAL A 149 3.44 -26.02 2.27
C VAL A 149 3.09 -26.72 0.96
N VAL A 150 3.62 -26.23 -0.16
CA VAL A 150 3.47 -26.86 -1.48
C VAL A 150 4.11 -28.25 -1.49
N ASP A 151 5.30 -28.41 -0.93
CA ASP A 151 6.00 -29.70 -0.81
C ASP A 151 5.23 -30.73 0.03
N LYS A 152 4.42 -30.26 0.99
CA LYS A 152 3.51 -31.12 1.77
C LYS A 152 2.25 -31.54 1.00
N GLY A 153 2.11 -31.13 -0.25
CA GLY A 153 0.98 -31.47 -1.12
C GLY A 153 -0.19 -30.49 -1.05
N TYR A 154 -0.11 -29.43 -0.25
CA TYR A 154 -1.15 -28.39 -0.19
C TYR A 154 -0.95 -27.41 -1.34
N LYS A 155 -1.46 -27.78 -2.52
CA LYS A 155 -1.35 -26.99 -3.75
C LYS A 155 -2.59 -26.13 -3.93
N ASN A 156 -2.43 -24.82 -3.84
CA ASN A 156 -3.43 -23.84 -4.24
C ASN A 156 -2.87 -22.97 -5.38
N THR A 157 -3.70 -22.66 -6.37
CA THR A 157 -3.34 -21.80 -7.51
C THR A 157 -2.70 -20.46 -7.10
N ASP A 158 -3.23 -19.79 -6.07
CA ASP A 158 -2.69 -18.50 -5.60
C ASP A 158 -1.33 -18.65 -4.90
N MET A 159 -1.14 -19.74 -4.16
CA MET A 159 0.14 -20.03 -3.51
C MET A 159 1.21 -20.38 -4.55
N LEU A 160 0.89 -21.24 -5.52
CA LEU A 160 1.79 -21.61 -6.60
C LEU A 160 2.20 -20.38 -7.43
N LYS A 161 1.27 -19.47 -7.74
CA LYS A 161 1.59 -18.19 -8.39
C LYS A 161 2.64 -17.40 -7.61
N LYS A 162 2.42 -17.21 -6.31
CA LYS A 162 3.33 -16.42 -5.45
C LYS A 162 4.71 -17.06 -5.34
N VAL A 163 4.78 -18.38 -5.19
CA VAL A 163 6.06 -19.10 -5.11
C VAL A 163 6.79 -19.02 -6.46
N ALA A 164 6.11 -19.32 -7.56
CA ALA A 164 6.71 -19.30 -8.89
C ALA A 164 7.19 -17.90 -9.30
N ASP A 165 6.35 -16.87 -9.08
CA ASP A 165 6.72 -15.47 -9.34
C ASP A 165 7.94 -15.07 -8.50
N LYS A 166 7.96 -15.42 -7.21
CA LYS A 166 9.08 -15.11 -6.34
C LYS A 166 10.38 -15.77 -6.81
N SER A 167 10.35 -17.07 -7.13
CA SER A 167 11.51 -17.80 -7.67
C SER A 167 11.99 -17.20 -8.99
N TYR A 168 11.08 -16.84 -9.89
CA TYR A 168 11.39 -16.21 -11.17
C TYR A 168 12.11 -14.87 -10.97
N PHE A 169 11.61 -14.01 -10.08
CA PHE A 169 12.24 -12.71 -9.80
C PHE A 169 13.55 -12.82 -9.01
N GLU A 170 13.74 -13.89 -8.25
CA GLU A 170 15.02 -14.19 -7.57
C GLU A 170 16.07 -14.80 -8.50
N GLY A 171 15.67 -15.21 -9.71
CA GLY A 171 16.56 -15.83 -10.70
C GLY A 171 16.72 -17.33 -10.55
N ASP A 172 15.98 -17.97 -9.62
CA ASP A 172 15.92 -19.43 -9.51
C ASP A 172 14.96 -19.98 -10.57
N MET A 173 15.49 -20.09 -11.80
CA MET A 173 14.72 -20.52 -12.96
C MET A 173 14.27 -21.97 -12.84
N GLU A 174 15.07 -22.84 -12.22
CA GLU A 174 14.72 -24.25 -12.00
C GLU A 174 13.48 -24.40 -11.13
N ALA A 175 13.46 -23.73 -9.97
CA ALA A 175 12.30 -23.72 -9.10
C ALA A 175 11.10 -23.04 -9.79
N ALA A 176 11.31 -21.91 -10.47
CA ALA A 176 10.26 -21.19 -11.17
C ALA A 176 9.57 -22.08 -12.22
N ALA A 177 10.34 -22.75 -13.09
CA ALA A 177 9.79 -23.65 -14.11
C ALA A 177 8.96 -24.77 -13.48
N LYS A 178 9.46 -25.40 -12.40
CA LYS A 178 8.73 -26.46 -11.69
C LYS A 178 7.38 -25.97 -11.16
N TYR A 179 7.36 -24.85 -10.43
CA TYR A 179 6.12 -24.34 -9.85
C TYR A 179 5.15 -23.76 -10.88
N TYR A 180 5.66 -23.21 -11.99
CA TYR A 180 4.80 -22.80 -13.10
C TYR A 180 4.20 -24.00 -13.82
N GLU A 181 4.95 -25.07 -14.08
CA GLU A 181 4.41 -26.32 -14.64
C GLU A 181 3.28 -26.86 -13.73
N GLU A 182 3.50 -26.93 -12.41
CA GLU A 182 2.46 -27.34 -11.45
C GLU A 182 1.26 -26.37 -11.41
N LEU A 183 1.51 -25.07 -11.54
CA LEU A 183 0.44 -24.07 -11.60
C LEU A 183 -0.46 -24.29 -12.81
N LEU A 184 0.11 -24.65 -13.96
CA LEU A 184 -0.62 -24.88 -15.20
C LEU A 184 -1.47 -26.15 -15.14
N GLU A 185 -1.03 -27.16 -14.41
CA GLU A 185 -1.81 -28.39 -14.16
C GLU A 185 -3.04 -28.14 -13.29
N VAL A 186 -2.88 -27.31 -12.24
CA VAL A 186 -3.96 -27.06 -11.24
C VAL A 186 -4.87 -25.89 -11.65
N GLY A 187 -4.32 -24.90 -12.34
CA GLY A 187 -4.96 -23.62 -12.62
C GLY A 187 -5.94 -23.64 -13.79
N LYS A 188 -7.21 -23.36 -13.52
CA LYS A 188 -8.21 -23.05 -14.55
C LYS A 188 -8.20 -21.54 -14.82
N ASN A 189 -8.19 -21.13 -16.09
CA ASN A 189 -8.22 -19.72 -16.52
C ASN A 189 -7.06 -18.86 -15.96
N LEU A 190 -5.82 -19.30 -16.20
CA LEU A 190 -4.64 -18.52 -15.88
C LEU A 190 -4.41 -17.39 -16.89
N ASP A 191 -3.89 -16.27 -16.41
CA ASP A 191 -3.41 -15.16 -17.24
C ASP A 191 -2.34 -15.67 -18.22
N PRO A 192 -2.41 -15.29 -19.52
CA PRO A 192 -1.36 -15.60 -20.48
C PRO A 192 0.06 -15.35 -19.98
N ILE A 193 0.30 -14.31 -19.17
CA ILE A 193 1.67 -13.97 -18.72
C ILE A 193 2.39 -15.12 -17.99
N TYR A 194 1.66 -16.02 -17.33
CA TYR A 194 2.25 -17.17 -16.64
C TYR A 194 2.81 -18.22 -17.63
N TYR A 195 2.22 -18.34 -18.81
CA TYR A 195 2.71 -19.23 -19.88
C TYR A 195 4.03 -18.69 -20.45
N TYR A 196 4.11 -17.38 -20.63
CA TYR A 196 5.33 -16.70 -21.08
C TYR A 196 6.48 -16.85 -20.07
N ARG A 197 6.24 -16.54 -18.78
CA ARG A 197 7.25 -16.68 -17.72
C ARG A 197 7.72 -18.13 -17.56
N CYS A 198 6.80 -19.08 -17.71
CA CYS A 198 7.13 -20.51 -17.72
C CYS A 198 8.06 -20.85 -18.90
N ALA A 199 7.73 -20.40 -20.12
CA ALA A 199 8.57 -20.61 -21.31
C ALA A 199 9.97 -20.01 -21.15
N GLU A 200 10.07 -18.79 -20.62
CA GLU A 200 11.36 -18.14 -20.37
C GLU A 200 12.19 -18.90 -19.32
N SER A 201 11.56 -19.33 -18.22
CA SER A 201 12.23 -20.14 -17.19
C SER A 201 12.74 -21.46 -17.77
N LEU A 202 11.94 -22.15 -18.58
CA LEU A 202 12.32 -23.40 -19.24
C LEU A 202 13.48 -23.20 -20.23
N LYS A 203 13.49 -22.08 -20.95
CA LYS A 203 14.59 -21.71 -21.84
C LYS A 203 15.90 -21.51 -21.08
N ALA A 204 15.84 -20.88 -19.89
CA ALA A 204 17.01 -20.67 -19.04
C ALA A 204 17.61 -21.98 -18.49
N ILE A 205 16.79 -23.03 -18.29
CA ILE A 205 17.24 -24.37 -17.85
C ILE A 205 17.63 -25.26 -19.05
N ASN A 206 17.78 -24.70 -20.25
CA ASN A 206 18.11 -25.43 -21.48
C ASN A 206 17.07 -26.51 -21.85
N LYS A 207 15.77 -26.27 -21.62
CA LYS A 207 14.66 -27.11 -22.09
C LYS A 207 13.85 -26.41 -23.20
N PRO A 208 14.44 -26.22 -24.39
CA PRO A 208 13.84 -25.39 -25.44
C PRO A 208 12.56 -25.98 -26.04
N GLU A 209 12.42 -27.31 -26.08
CA GLU A 209 11.23 -27.98 -26.66
C GLU A 209 9.97 -27.61 -25.87
N LYS A 210 9.98 -27.85 -24.55
CA LYS A 210 8.90 -27.44 -23.65
C LYS A 210 8.68 -25.93 -23.63
N ALA A 211 9.76 -25.14 -23.69
CA ALA A 211 9.64 -23.69 -23.73
C ALA A 211 8.84 -23.22 -24.96
N ASN A 212 9.08 -23.83 -26.13
CA ASN A 212 8.36 -23.52 -27.35
C ASN A 212 6.88 -23.91 -27.25
N GLU A 213 6.56 -25.07 -26.66
CA GLU A 213 5.17 -25.48 -26.41
C GLU A 213 4.43 -24.47 -25.54
N MET A 214 5.06 -24.04 -24.45
CA MET A 214 4.51 -23.02 -23.55
C MET A 214 4.32 -21.67 -24.24
N MET A 215 5.22 -21.31 -25.17
CA MET A 215 5.10 -20.09 -25.96
C MET A 215 3.93 -20.15 -26.95
N VAL A 216 3.70 -21.30 -27.58
CA VAL A 216 2.53 -21.50 -28.47
C VAL A 216 1.22 -21.38 -27.67
N LEU A 217 1.18 -21.95 -26.46
CA LEU A 217 0.03 -21.79 -25.55
C LEU A 217 -0.18 -20.32 -25.16
N PHE A 218 0.89 -19.57 -24.91
CA PHE A 218 0.82 -18.13 -24.66
C PHE A 218 0.20 -17.37 -25.85
N GLU A 219 0.71 -17.59 -27.07
CA GLU A 219 0.19 -16.98 -28.29
C GLU A 219 -1.31 -17.28 -28.48
N SER A 220 -1.72 -18.53 -28.22
CA SER A 220 -3.12 -18.95 -28.37
C SER A 220 -4.06 -18.24 -27.39
N LYS A 221 -3.60 -17.96 -26.17
CA LYS A 221 -4.39 -17.30 -25.12
C LYS A 221 -4.30 -15.78 -25.17
N ASN A 222 -3.35 -15.22 -25.92
CA ASN A 222 -3.15 -13.79 -26.07
C ASN A 222 -3.22 -13.35 -27.55
N PRO A 223 -4.39 -13.45 -28.19
CA PRO A 223 -4.54 -13.14 -29.62
C PRO A 223 -4.27 -11.67 -29.95
N SER A 224 -4.36 -10.78 -28.96
CA SER A 224 -4.08 -9.34 -29.09
C SER A 224 -2.59 -9.03 -29.14
N ASN A 225 -1.73 -9.91 -28.61
CA ASN A 225 -0.30 -9.72 -28.58
C ASN A 225 0.39 -10.48 -29.72
N LYS A 226 0.07 -10.10 -30.97
CA LYS A 226 0.89 -10.47 -32.15
C LYS A 226 2.18 -9.64 -32.22
N VAL A 227 2.82 -9.38 -31.08
CA VAL A 227 4.09 -8.65 -31.05
C VAL A 227 5.21 -9.69 -31.15
N ALA A 228 6.00 -9.57 -32.22
CA ALA A 228 7.25 -10.28 -32.50
C ALA A 228 7.13 -11.71 -33.08
N LYS A 229 6.52 -11.84 -34.26
CA LYS A 229 7.09 -12.70 -35.32
C LYS A 229 7.82 -11.80 -36.32
N GLN A 230 9.08 -11.50 -36.02
CA GLN A 230 10.10 -11.09 -36.99
C GLN A 230 11.34 -11.92 -36.73
#